data_AF-A0A090DSS4-F1
#
_entry.id   AF-A0A090DSS4-F1
#
_cell.length_a   1.000
_cell.length_b   1.000
_cell.length_c   1.000
_cell.angle_alpha   90.00
_cell.angle_beta   90.00
_cell.angle_gamma   90.00
#
_symmetry.space_group_name_H-M   'P 1'
#
loop_
_entity.id
_entity.type
_entity.pdbx_description
1 polymer ?
#
loop_
_entity_poly.entity_id
_entity_poly.type
_entity_poly.pdbx_seq_one_letter_code
_entity_poly.pdbx_strand_id
1 'polypeptide(L)'
;MGVIIALAALLLVLFGAATIFVRADAARMADNLRTLGPALLGLIGAAMLVVGRSGIGGLLMIAAAGWYGWMRASRPPAKAVAAKRSTVRTAALEVDLDHDSGKLDGLVLAGRYEGKMLGAMGIADLKQLYAELRPDPESRQLLETYLDGRFPVWRKDAQPDSGEGLGVTPGAGAMTKEEAYKILGLEAGAAAADIRKAHRRLMQRLNADVGGTSVLAARINEAKDVLLSNHD
;
A
#
# COMPACT_ATOMS: atom_id res chain seq x y z
N MET A 1 -32.98 -48.83 -4.40
CA MET A 1 -32.80 -47.69 -5.32
C MET A 1 -32.52 -46.36 -4.63
N GLY A 2 -33.30 -45.92 -3.63
CA GLY A 2 -33.09 -44.61 -2.99
C GLY A 2 -31.69 -44.38 -2.37
N VAL A 3 -31.09 -45.42 -1.77
CA VAL A 3 -29.74 -45.34 -1.18
C VAL A 3 -28.65 -45.11 -2.23
N ILE A 4 -28.79 -45.73 -3.41
CA ILE A 4 -27.83 -45.59 -4.52
C ILE A 4 -27.90 -44.18 -5.11
N ILE A 5 -29.11 -43.62 -5.24
CA ILE A 5 -29.34 -42.25 -5.72
C ILE A 5 -28.76 -41.23 -4.74
N ALA A 6 -28.93 -41.44 -3.42
CA ALA A 6 -28.36 -40.57 -2.39
C ALA A 6 -26.82 -40.59 -2.39
N LEU A 7 -26.21 -41.77 -2.57
CA LEU A 7 -24.76 -41.92 -2.71
C LEU A 7 -24.22 -41.26 -3.98
N ALA A 8 -24.92 -41.42 -5.10
CA ALA A 8 -24.56 -40.78 -6.36
C ALA A 8 -24.65 -39.24 -6.27
N ALA A 9 -25.69 -38.71 -5.62
CA ALA A 9 -25.84 -37.27 -5.39
C ALA A 9 -24.73 -36.72 -4.48
N LEU A 10 -24.38 -37.44 -3.41
CA LEU A 10 -23.28 -37.06 -2.50
C LEU A 10 -21.94 -37.01 -3.26
N LEU A 11 -21.65 -38.02 -4.07
CA LEU A 11 -20.44 -38.08 -4.89
C LEU A 11 -20.36 -36.91 -5.88
N LEU A 12 -21.48 -36.55 -6.51
CA LEU A 12 -21.54 -35.46 -7.47
C LEU A 12 -21.27 -34.10 -6.80
N VAL A 13 -21.78 -33.90 -5.58
CA VAL A 13 -21.52 -32.69 -4.81
C VAL A 13 -20.08 -32.62 -4.30
N LEU A 14 -19.53 -33.74 -3.80
CA LEU A 14 -18.12 -33.82 -3.40
C LEU A 14 -17.18 -33.54 -4.59
N PHE A 15 -17.52 -34.04 -5.77
CA PHE A 15 -16.77 -33.78 -7.00
C PHE A 15 -16.84 -32.29 -7.39
N GLY A 16 -18.03 -31.67 -7.34
CA GLY A 16 -18.19 -30.24 -7.57
C GLY A 16 -17.35 -29.40 -6.59
N ALA A 17 -17.38 -29.72 -5.30
CA ALA A 17 -16.57 -29.05 -4.28
C ALA A 17 -15.06 -29.19 -4.54
N ALA A 18 -14.60 -30.37 -4.96
CA ALA A 18 -13.20 -30.61 -5.31
C ALA A 18 -12.75 -29.79 -6.53
N THR A 19 -13.59 -29.66 -7.56
CA THR A 19 -13.25 -28.85 -8.74
C THR A 19 -13.17 -27.35 -8.44
N ILE A 20 -14.03 -26.87 -7.53
CA ILE A 20 -13.99 -25.48 -7.04
C ILE A 20 -12.73 -25.25 -6.21
N PHE A 21 -12.33 -26.24 -5.39
CA PHE A 21 -11.11 -26.18 -4.58
C PHE A 21 -9.83 -26.12 -5.43
N VAL A 22 -9.74 -26.91 -6.49
CA VAL A 22 -8.56 -26.94 -7.38
C VAL A 22 -8.39 -25.65 -8.19
N ARG A 23 -9.48 -24.90 -8.43
CA ARG A 23 -9.45 -23.64 -9.20
C ARG A 23 -9.30 -22.37 -8.34
N ALA A 24 -9.30 -22.48 -7.00
CA ALA A 24 -9.32 -21.31 -6.12
C ALA A 24 -7.93 -20.92 -5.60
N ASP A 25 -7.59 -19.64 -5.75
CA ASP A 25 -6.39 -18.98 -5.20
C ASP A 25 -6.16 -19.29 -3.70
N ALA A 26 -4.93 -19.67 -3.34
CA ALA A 26 -4.57 -20.10 -1.97
C ALA A 26 -4.85 -19.03 -0.89
N ALA A 27 -4.88 -17.75 -1.26
CA ALA A 27 -5.23 -16.65 -0.35
C ALA A 27 -6.74 -16.54 -0.07
N ARG A 28 -7.62 -17.02 -0.96
CA ARG A 28 -9.08 -17.09 -0.74
C ARG A 28 -9.52 -18.41 -0.08
N MET A 29 -8.62 -19.40 0.00
CA MET A 29 -8.90 -20.70 0.62
C MET A 29 -9.10 -20.62 2.14
N ALA A 30 -8.32 -19.80 2.86
CA ALA A 30 -8.42 -19.72 4.32
C ALA A 30 -9.79 -19.21 4.80
N ASP A 31 -10.41 -18.30 4.05
CA ASP A 31 -11.73 -17.74 4.35
C ASP A 31 -12.88 -18.65 3.92
N ASN A 32 -12.70 -19.42 2.84
CA ASN A 32 -13.69 -20.36 2.33
C ASN A 32 -13.67 -21.72 3.06
N LEU A 33 -12.54 -22.13 3.66
CA LEU A 33 -12.42 -23.39 4.39
C LEU A 33 -13.35 -23.45 5.61
N ARG A 34 -13.62 -22.30 6.24
CA ARG A 34 -14.58 -22.19 7.36
C ARG A 34 -16.01 -22.51 6.93
N THR A 35 -16.41 -22.16 5.70
CA THR A 35 -17.77 -22.42 5.19
C THR A 35 -18.02 -23.86 4.74
N LEU A 36 -16.96 -24.66 4.63
CA LEU A 36 -17.00 -26.02 4.12
C LEU A 36 -17.67 -26.99 5.12
N GLY A 37 -17.51 -26.75 6.43
CA GLY A 37 -18.11 -27.55 7.50
C GLY A 37 -19.65 -27.52 7.50
N PRO A 38 -20.31 -26.35 7.58
CA PRO A 38 -21.76 -26.24 7.52
C PRO A 38 -22.36 -26.80 6.22
N ALA A 39 -21.67 -26.62 5.08
CA ALA A 39 -22.12 -27.12 3.80
C ALA A 39 -22.13 -28.65 3.74
N LEU A 40 -21.06 -29.31 4.21
CA LEU A 40 -21.01 -30.77 4.34
C LEU A 40 -22.09 -31.29 5.29
N LEU A 41 -22.29 -30.63 6.43
CA LEU A 41 -23.31 -31.02 7.40
C LEU A 41 -24.73 -30.94 6.82
N GLY A 42 -25.02 -29.89 6.07
CA GLY A 42 -26.29 -29.72 5.35
C GLY A 42 -26.51 -30.78 4.27
N LEU A 43 -25.47 -31.16 3.53
CA LEU A 43 -25.53 -32.22 2.52
C LEU A 43 -25.80 -33.59 3.15
N ILE A 44 -25.15 -33.89 4.27
CA ILE A 44 -25.40 -35.13 5.03
C ILE A 44 -26.84 -35.14 5.56
N GLY A 45 -27.33 -34.01 6.07
CA GLY A 45 -28.72 -33.84 6.50
C GLY A 45 -29.72 -34.09 5.37
N ALA A 46 -29.50 -33.49 4.21
CA ALA A 46 -30.34 -33.68 3.02
C ALA A 46 -30.33 -35.13 2.53
N ALA A 47 -29.17 -35.80 2.51
CA ALA A 47 -29.08 -37.21 2.15
C ALA A 47 -29.84 -38.12 3.14
N MET A 48 -29.77 -37.81 4.44
CA MET A 48 -30.53 -38.54 5.48
C MET A 48 -32.06 -38.37 5.33
N LEU A 49 -32.53 -37.19 4.90
CA LEU A 49 -33.95 -36.98 4.60
C LEU A 49 -34.42 -37.84 3.42
N VAL A 50 -33.60 -37.97 2.37
CA VAL A 50 -33.90 -38.79 1.18
C VAL A 50 -33.92 -40.29 1.51
N VAL A 51 -33.13 -40.74 2.49
CA VAL A 51 -33.09 -42.15 2.95
C VAL A 51 -34.27 -42.50 3.88
N GLY A 52 -35.16 -41.54 4.18
CA GLY A 52 -36.34 -41.74 5.03
C GLY A 52 -36.05 -41.62 6.53
N ARG A 53 -34.85 -41.13 6.90
CA ARG A 53 -34.41 -40.90 8.29
C ARG A 53 -34.74 -39.46 8.70
N SER A 54 -36.01 -39.07 8.57
CA SER A 54 -36.48 -37.69 8.67
C SER A 54 -36.11 -36.97 9.98
N GLY A 55 -36.13 -37.69 11.11
CA GLY A 55 -35.75 -37.13 12.41
C GLY A 55 -34.29 -36.68 12.49
N ILE A 56 -33.36 -37.51 12.00
CA ILE A 56 -31.92 -37.20 12.07
C ILE A 56 -31.54 -36.19 10.98
N GLY A 57 -32.09 -36.33 9.77
CA GLY A 57 -31.85 -35.39 8.67
C GLY A 57 -32.32 -33.97 8.97
N GLY A 58 -33.47 -33.81 9.63
CA GLY A 58 -33.98 -32.50 10.06
C GLY A 58 -33.10 -31.81 11.09
N LEU A 59 -32.64 -32.55 12.11
CA LEU A 59 -31.74 -32.02 13.15
C LEU A 59 -30.40 -31.55 12.56
N LEU A 60 -29.85 -32.29 11.59
CA LEU A 60 -28.61 -31.92 10.92
C LEU A 60 -28.74 -30.63 10.08
N MET A 61 -29.90 -30.42 9.45
CA MET A 61 -30.18 -29.18 8.69
C MET A 61 -30.28 -27.95 9.61
N ILE A 62 -30.95 -28.08 10.76
CA ILE A 62 -31.05 -27.01 11.76
C ILE A 62 -29.66 -26.70 12.34
N ALA A 63 -28.86 -27.74 12.64
CA ALA A 63 -27.49 -27.57 13.11
C ALA A 63 -26.60 -26.87 12.08
N ALA A 64 -26.73 -27.22 10.79
CA ALA A 64 -25.99 -26.57 9.71
C ALA A 64 -26.36 -25.09 9.57
N ALA A 65 -27.65 -24.77 9.63
CA ALA A 65 -28.15 -23.39 9.56
C ALA A 65 -27.71 -22.55 10.77
N GLY A 66 -27.77 -23.12 11.98
CA GLY A 66 -27.31 -22.47 13.21
C GLY A 66 -25.80 -22.20 13.19
N TRP A 67 -25.00 -23.18 12.75
CA TRP A 67 -23.55 -23.03 12.61
C TRP A 67 -23.21 -21.96 11.57
N TYR A 68 -23.87 -21.98 10.41
CA TYR A 68 -23.66 -20.98 9.37
C TYR A 68 -24.04 -19.56 9.84
N GLY A 69 -25.18 -19.43 10.54
CA GLY A 69 -25.63 -18.16 11.12
C GLY A 69 -24.64 -17.62 12.17
N TRP A 70 -24.18 -18.47 13.08
CA TRP A 70 -23.18 -18.10 14.08
C TRP A 70 -21.85 -17.73 13.44
N MET A 71 -21.39 -18.49 12.44
CA MET A 71 -20.17 -18.17 11.70
C MET A 71 -20.27 -16.83 10.96
N ARG A 72 -21.43 -16.49 10.40
CA ARG A 72 -21.67 -15.19 9.76
C ARG A 72 -21.72 -14.05 10.79
N ALA A 73 -22.29 -14.29 11.97
CA ALA A 73 -22.34 -13.31 13.06
C ALA A 73 -20.97 -13.12 13.74
N SER A 74 -20.15 -14.17 13.78
CA SER A 74 -18.77 -14.15 14.29
C SER A 74 -17.73 -13.78 13.24
N ARG A 75 -18.14 -13.48 11.99
CA ARG A 75 -17.24 -12.79 11.07
C ARG A 75 -17.01 -11.41 11.66
N PRO A 76 -15.76 -11.03 11.97
CA PRO A 76 -15.49 -9.65 12.32
C PRO A 76 -16.04 -8.79 11.18
N PRO A 77 -16.74 -7.68 11.47
CA PRO A 77 -17.08 -6.74 10.42
C PRO A 77 -15.79 -6.48 9.67
N ALA A 78 -15.79 -6.67 8.35
CA ALA A 78 -14.64 -6.33 7.54
C ALA A 78 -14.26 -4.93 8.00
N LYS A 79 -13.10 -4.78 8.65
CA LYS A 79 -12.60 -3.46 8.98
C LYS A 79 -12.56 -2.81 7.62
N ALA A 80 -13.51 -1.92 7.35
CA ALA A 80 -13.27 -0.84 6.43
C ALA A 80 -12.02 -0.23 7.02
N VAL A 81 -10.87 -0.60 6.46
CA VAL A 81 -9.66 0.16 6.65
C VAL A 81 -10.10 1.47 6.07
N ALA A 82 -10.58 2.35 6.94
CA ALA A 82 -10.88 3.71 6.62
C ALA A 82 -9.51 4.21 6.20
N ALA A 83 -9.23 4.14 4.89
CA ALA A 83 -8.07 4.73 4.30
C ALA A 83 -8.09 6.14 4.86
N LYS A 84 -7.17 6.41 5.79
CA LYS A 84 -7.02 7.75 6.32
C LYS A 84 -6.54 8.52 5.10
N ARG A 85 -7.48 9.17 4.41
CA ARG A 85 -7.23 10.07 3.31
C ARG A 85 -7.34 11.45 3.90
N SER A 86 -6.26 12.20 3.84
CA SER A 86 -6.31 13.63 4.12
C SER A 86 -6.44 14.34 2.78
N THR A 87 -7.59 14.97 2.56
CA THR A 87 -7.84 15.83 1.40
C THR A 87 -7.45 17.25 1.76
N VAL A 88 -6.55 17.85 0.99
CA VAL A 88 -6.16 19.26 1.09
C VAL A 88 -6.64 19.97 -0.16
N ARG A 89 -7.43 21.04 0.03
CA ARG A 89 -8.02 21.81 -1.07
C ARG A 89 -7.55 23.26 -1.00
N THR A 90 -6.97 23.73 -2.09
CA THR A 90 -6.55 25.13 -2.29
C THR A 90 -7.37 25.79 -3.39
N ALA A 91 -7.02 27.03 -3.76
CA ALA A 91 -7.73 27.80 -4.78
C ALA A 91 -7.63 27.17 -6.19
N ALA A 92 -6.57 26.41 -6.47
CA ALA A 92 -6.33 25.84 -7.80
C ALA A 92 -6.13 24.33 -7.83
N LEU A 93 -5.96 23.66 -6.68
CA LEU A 93 -5.68 22.23 -6.59
C LEU A 93 -6.46 21.57 -5.46
N GLU A 94 -6.90 20.34 -5.70
CA GLU A 94 -7.38 19.42 -4.67
C GLU A 94 -6.44 18.22 -4.67
N VAL A 95 -5.93 17.83 -3.50
CA VAL A 95 -4.93 16.76 -3.38
C VAL A 95 -5.36 15.81 -2.28
N ASP A 96 -5.37 14.53 -2.61
CA ASP A 96 -5.59 13.43 -1.67
C ASP A 96 -4.24 12.75 -1.37
N LEU A 97 -3.91 12.69 -0.08
CA LEU A 97 -2.80 11.88 0.42
C LEU A 97 -3.36 10.58 1.01
N ASP A 98 -2.91 9.46 0.44
CA ASP A 98 -3.11 8.14 1.03
C ASP A 98 -2.00 7.88 2.07
N HIS A 99 -2.37 7.84 3.35
CA HIS A 99 -1.42 7.65 4.45
C HIS A 99 -0.81 6.23 4.51
N ASP A 100 -1.42 5.23 3.86
CA ASP A 100 -0.92 3.85 3.87
C ASP A 100 0.16 3.64 2.80
N SER A 101 -0.03 4.26 1.63
CA SER A 101 0.91 4.16 0.50
C SER A 101 1.87 5.35 0.38
N GLY A 102 1.58 6.46 1.06
CA GLY A 102 2.28 7.74 0.88
C GLY A 102 2.08 8.34 -0.51
N LYS A 103 1.14 7.81 -1.31
CA LYS A 103 0.90 8.27 -2.67
C LYS A 103 0.04 9.53 -2.63
N LEU A 104 0.55 10.57 -3.29
CA LEU A 104 -0.15 11.83 -3.51
C LEU A 104 -0.84 11.76 -4.88
N ASP A 105 -2.13 12.06 -4.94
CA ASP A 105 -2.85 12.27 -6.20
C ASP A 105 -3.70 13.53 -6.09
N GLY A 106 -4.06 14.15 -7.21
CA GLY A 106 -4.79 15.41 -7.15
C GLY A 106 -5.50 15.82 -8.43
N LEU A 107 -6.44 16.73 -8.29
CA LEU A 107 -7.29 17.32 -9.32
C LEU A 107 -7.00 18.82 -9.44
N VAL A 108 -6.86 19.30 -10.66
CA VAL A 108 -6.75 20.75 -10.94
C VAL A 108 -8.14 21.38 -10.89
N LEU A 109 -8.34 22.34 -10.00
CA LEU A 109 -9.62 23.03 -9.79
C LEU A 109 -9.75 24.32 -10.61
N ALA A 110 -8.63 24.92 -11.02
CA ALA A 110 -8.64 26.18 -11.78
C ALA A 110 -7.44 26.29 -12.73
N GLY A 111 -7.62 27.02 -13.83
CA GLY A 111 -6.60 27.27 -14.84
C GLY A 111 -6.77 26.43 -16.09
N ARG A 112 -5.75 26.42 -16.96
CA ARG A 112 -5.82 25.73 -18.27
C ARG A 112 -6.09 24.23 -18.19
N TYR A 113 -5.76 23.61 -17.07
CA TYR A 113 -5.86 22.16 -16.87
C TYR A 113 -7.03 21.76 -15.95
N GLU A 114 -8.02 22.64 -15.75
CA GLU A 114 -9.20 22.39 -14.91
C GLU A 114 -9.85 21.02 -15.22
N GLY A 115 -10.17 20.29 -14.15
CA GLY A 115 -10.79 18.96 -14.21
C GLY A 115 -9.84 17.82 -14.57
N LYS A 116 -8.55 18.08 -14.83
CA LYS A 116 -7.57 17.02 -15.07
C LYS A 116 -6.92 16.54 -13.79
N MET A 117 -6.67 15.23 -13.73
CA MET A 117 -5.89 14.63 -12.66
C MET A 117 -4.39 14.83 -12.88
N LEU A 118 -3.65 15.21 -11.85
CA LEU A 118 -2.19 15.34 -11.87
C LEU A 118 -1.52 14.04 -12.35
N GLY A 119 -2.05 12.88 -11.95
CA GLY A 119 -1.64 11.56 -12.42
C GLY A 119 -1.68 11.37 -13.94
N ALA A 120 -2.67 11.97 -14.60
CA ALA A 120 -2.87 11.87 -16.04
C ALA A 120 -2.00 12.85 -16.84
N MET A 121 -1.43 13.89 -16.19
CA MET A 121 -0.63 14.90 -16.86
C MET A 121 0.84 14.48 -16.98
N GLY A 122 1.47 14.88 -18.09
CA GLY A 122 2.90 14.73 -18.32
C GLY A 122 3.72 15.82 -17.63
N ILE A 123 5.04 15.64 -17.56
CA ILE A 123 5.96 16.59 -16.92
C ILE A 123 5.94 17.99 -17.56
N ALA A 124 5.73 18.07 -18.88
CA ALA A 124 5.63 19.35 -19.59
C ALA A 124 4.38 20.15 -19.17
N ASP A 125 3.23 19.47 -19.08
CA ASP A 125 1.97 20.06 -18.65
C ASP A 125 2.04 20.50 -17.18
N LEU A 126 2.64 19.68 -16.31
CA LEU A 126 2.82 19.99 -14.90
C LEU A 126 3.75 21.20 -14.69
N LYS A 127 4.82 21.34 -15.48
CA LYS A 127 5.68 22.55 -15.46
C LYS A 127 4.94 23.80 -15.91
N GLN A 128 4.05 23.66 -16.90
CA GLN A 128 3.24 24.79 -17.34
C GLN A 128 2.23 25.21 -16.27
N LEU A 129 1.57 24.23 -15.63
CA LEU A 129 0.69 24.46 -14.49
C LEU A 129 1.45 25.15 -13.34
N TYR A 130 2.69 24.72 -13.05
CA TYR A 130 3.55 25.34 -12.05
C TYR A 130 3.82 26.83 -12.32
N ALA A 131 4.02 27.22 -13.58
CA ALA A 131 4.21 28.63 -13.96
C ALA A 131 2.93 29.46 -13.84
N GLU A 132 1.76 28.84 -14.01
CA GLU A 132 0.43 29.46 -13.88
C GLU A 132 0.05 29.68 -12.40
N LEU A 133 0.50 28.78 -11.52
CA LEU A 133 0.30 28.84 -10.07
C LEU A 133 1.21 29.84 -9.35
N ARG A 134 2.01 30.65 -10.06
CA ARG A 134 2.85 31.70 -9.44
C ARG A 134 2.11 32.66 -8.49
N PRO A 135 0.84 33.05 -8.72
CA PRO A 135 0.10 33.91 -7.79
C PRO A 135 -0.29 33.24 -6.47
N ASP A 136 -0.33 31.89 -6.42
CA ASP A 136 -0.79 31.14 -5.25
C ASP A 136 0.33 30.23 -4.68
N PRO A 137 1.02 30.67 -3.61
CA PRO A 137 2.14 29.94 -3.04
C PRO A 137 1.73 28.59 -2.42
N GLU A 138 0.49 28.45 -1.95
CA GLU A 138 0.01 27.22 -1.29
C GLU A 138 -0.21 26.12 -2.33
N SER A 139 -0.94 26.44 -3.41
CA SER A 139 -1.11 25.53 -4.56
C SER A 139 0.23 25.13 -5.19
N ARG A 140 1.18 26.08 -5.26
CA ARG A 140 2.52 25.80 -5.77
C ARG A 140 3.25 24.77 -4.91
N GLN A 141 3.26 24.93 -3.58
CA GLN A 141 3.93 24.00 -2.66
C GLN A 141 3.34 22.57 -2.73
N LEU A 142 2.02 22.46 -2.89
CA LEU A 142 1.35 21.17 -3.11
C LEU A 142 1.80 20.51 -4.40
N LEU A 143 1.88 21.27 -5.50
CA LEU A 143 2.37 20.75 -6.78
C LEU A 143 3.86 20.35 -6.73
N GLU A 144 4.69 21.10 -5.99
CA GLU A 144 6.10 20.73 -5.77
C GLU A 144 6.22 19.40 -5.04
N THR A 145 5.42 19.19 -4.00
CA THR A 145 5.39 17.93 -3.24
C THR A 145 4.99 16.75 -4.14
N TYR A 146 3.99 16.96 -5.01
CA TYR A 146 3.59 15.95 -6.00
C TYR A 146 4.71 15.65 -7.02
N LEU A 147 5.35 16.70 -7.55
CA LEU A 147 6.43 16.58 -8.52
C LEU A 147 7.69 15.93 -7.92
N ASP A 148 7.99 16.17 -6.65
CA ASP A 148 9.10 15.53 -5.96
C ASP A 148 8.92 14.02 -5.81
N GLY A 149 7.69 13.59 -5.52
CA GLY A 149 7.37 12.16 -5.41
C GLY A 149 7.41 11.44 -6.76
N ARG A 150 6.92 12.07 -7.82
CA ARG A 150 6.78 11.43 -9.15
C ARG A 150 7.99 11.64 -10.08
N PHE A 151 8.68 12.77 -9.96
CA PHE A 151 9.75 13.19 -10.87
C PHE A 151 10.92 13.85 -10.12
N PRO A 152 11.75 13.13 -9.35
CA PRO A 152 12.76 13.72 -8.46
C PRO A 152 13.75 14.73 -9.10
N VAL A 153 13.92 14.71 -10.42
CA VAL A 153 14.86 15.56 -11.18
C VAL A 153 14.17 16.77 -11.85
N TRP A 154 12.86 16.97 -11.66
CA TRP A 154 12.07 17.99 -12.37
C TRP A 154 12.58 19.43 -12.23
N ARG A 155 13.26 19.74 -11.11
CA ARG A 155 13.81 21.07 -10.81
C ARG A 155 14.97 21.49 -11.73
N LYS A 156 15.80 20.54 -12.19
CA LYS A 156 16.96 20.86 -13.05
C LYS A 156 16.53 21.40 -14.42
N ASP A 157 15.39 20.92 -14.89
CA ASP A 157 14.83 21.27 -16.20
C ASP A 157 13.78 22.39 -16.12
N ALA A 158 13.57 22.99 -14.94
CA ALA A 158 12.61 24.07 -14.71
C ALA A 158 13.28 25.45 -14.61
N GLN A 159 14.62 25.50 -14.55
CA GLN A 159 15.40 26.71 -14.61
C GLN A 159 15.79 26.95 -16.09
N PRO A 160 15.09 27.82 -16.84
CA PRO A 160 15.60 28.26 -18.12
C PRO A 160 16.84 29.13 -17.86
N ASP A 161 17.88 28.86 -18.64
CA ASP A 161 19.16 29.55 -18.73
C ASP A 161 19.09 31.04 -18.34
N SER A 162 19.52 31.35 -17.12
CA SER A 162 19.87 32.70 -16.70
C SER A 162 21.31 32.65 -16.21
N GLY A 163 22.24 32.83 -17.14
CA GLY A 163 23.65 33.02 -16.83
C GLY A 163 23.84 34.28 -16.00
N GLU A 164 24.55 34.12 -14.88
CA GLU A 164 25.65 34.97 -14.41
C GLU A 164 26.00 34.52 -12.98
N GLY A 165 27.27 34.17 -12.79
CA GLY A 165 27.75 33.58 -11.55
C GLY A 165 27.86 34.60 -10.43
N LEU A 166 27.17 34.33 -9.32
CA LEU A 166 27.56 34.74 -7.97
C LEU A 166 27.11 33.60 -7.02
N GLY A 167 28.03 33.15 -6.17
CA GLY A 167 27.80 32.01 -5.28
C GLY A 167 26.71 32.23 -4.23
N VAL A 168 26.44 31.14 -3.47
CA VAL A 168 25.54 31.00 -2.30
C VAL A 168 24.11 30.59 -2.71
N THR A 169 23.56 29.39 -2.45
CA THR A 169 23.70 28.38 -1.36
C THR A 169 23.34 26.98 -1.92
N PRO A 170 23.95 25.86 -1.50
CA PRO A 170 23.46 24.52 -1.88
C PRO A 170 22.02 24.33 -1.39
N GLY A 171 21.10 24.04 -2.31
CA GLY A 171 19.68 23.84 -2.04
C GLY A 171 19.43 22.68 -1.07
N ALA A 172 18.44 22.86 -0.20
CA ALA A 172 18.03 21.98 0.90
C ALA A 172 17.43 20.62 0.45
N GLY A 173 18.12 19.88 -0.42
CA GLY A 173 17.66 18.57 -0.90
C GLY A 173 18.77 17.57 -1.25
N ALA A 174 20.04 17.96 -1.26
CA ALA A 174 21.15 17.03 -1.38
C ALA A 174 21.94 17.04 -0.07
N MET A 175 21.99 15.90 0.60
CA MET A 175 22.66 15.82 1.89
C MET A 175 24.15 16.13 1.78
N THR A 176 24.62 17.10 2.56
CA THR A 176 26.03 17.50 2.54
C THR A 176 26.89 16.46 3.26
N LYS A 177 28.21 16.48 3.01
CA LYS A 177 29.15 15.54 3.65
C LYS A 177 29.14 15.72 5.16
N GLU A 178 29.09 16.97 5.62
CA GLU A 178 29.05 17.35 7.02
C GLU A 178 27.76 16.84 7.69
N GLU A 179 26.62 16.93 6.98
CA GLU A 179 25.35 16.40 7.46
C GLU A 179 25.37 14.86 7.50
N ALA A 180 25.97 14.20 6.51
CA ALA A 180 26.13 12.75 6.48
C ALA A 180 27.00 12.21 7.63
N TYR A 181 28.12 12.88 7.93
CA TYR A 181 28.97 12.56 9.10
C TYR A 181 28.19 12.73 10.41
N LYS A 182 27.42 13.81 10.54
CA LYS A 182 26.59 14.08 11.72
C LYS A 182 25.48 13.03 11.91
N ILE A 183 24.84 12.58 10.84
CA ILE A 183 23.78 11.55 10.89
C ILE A 183 24.35 10.18 11.28
N LEU A 184 25.54 9.83 10.79
CA LEU A 184 26.22 8.58 11.14
C LEU A 184 26.94 8.66 12.51
N GLY A 185 27.07 9.86 13.08
CA GLY A 185 27.76 10.10 14.36
C GLY A 185 29.27 9.88 14.26
N LEU A 186 29.86 10.27 13.13
CA LEU A 186 31.28 10.12 12.83
C LEU A 186 31.94 11.49 12.63
N GLU A 187 33.24 11.57 12.88
CA GLU A 187 34.04 12.77 12.58
C GLU A 187 34.37 12.86 11.07
N ALA A 188 34.60 14.08 10.60
CA ALA A 188 34.98 14.33 9.21
C ALA A 188 36.30 13.63 8.88
N GLY A 189 36.30 12.80 7.83
CA GLY A 189 37.47 12.00 7.44
C GLY A 189 37.51 10.58 8.00
N ALA A 190 36.42 10.10 8.62
CA ALA A 190 36.32 8.71 9.03
C ALA A 190 36.48 7.73 7.85
N ALA A 191 37.20 6.63 8.08
CA ALA A 191 37.48 5.65 7.05
C ALA A 191 36.21 4.93 6.57
N ALA A 192 36.20 4.46 5.31
CA ALA A 192 35.10 3.69 4.73
C ALA A 192 34.68 2.44 5.56
N ALA A 193 35.60 1.88 6.35
CA ALA A 193 35.31 0.79 7.29
C ALA A 193 34.41 1.25 8.46
N ASP A 194 34.67 2.44 9.00
CA ASP A 194 33.94 3.02 10.13
C ASP A 194 32.56 3.51 9.70
N ILE A 195 32.45 4.09 8.51
CA ILE A 195 31.17 4.47 7.88
C ILE A 195 30.22 3.27 7.80
N ARG A 196 30.70 2.13 7.28
CA ARG A 196 29.90 0.90 7.18
C ARG A 196 29.52 0.31 8.54
N LYS A 197 30.40 0.42 9.54
CA LYS A 197 30.15 -0.06 10.90
C LYS A 197 29.09 0.78 11.60
N ALA A 198 29.16 2.11 11.48
CA ALA A 198 28.18 3.04 12.03
C ALA A 198 26.78 2.84 11.41
N HIS A 199 26.72 2.69 10.08
CA HIS A 199 25.47 2.41 9.36
C HIS A 199 24.79 1.12 9.87
N ARG A 200 25.54 0.01 9.97
CA ARG A 200 24.99 -1.26 10.49
C ARG A 200 24.45 -1.13 11.90
N ARG A 201 25.15 -0.42 12.79
CA ARG A 201 24.71 -0.20 14.18
C ARG A 201 23.41 0.61 14.24
N LEU A 202 23.28 1.63 13.41
CA LEU A 202 22.07 2.47 13.36
C LEU A 202 20.88 1.71 12.77
N MET A 203 21.09 0.96 11.68
CA MET A 203 20.04 0.12 11.10
C MET A 203 19.57 -1.01 12.02
N GLN A 204 20.48 -1.64 12.77
CA GLN A 204 20.11 -2.67 13.76
C GLN A 204 19.23 -2.12 14.88
N ARG A 205 19.46 -0.88 15.31
CA ARG A 205 18.62 -0.21 16.33
C ARG A 205 17.25 0.14 15.77
N LEU A 206 17.17 0.63 14.53
CA LEU A 206 15.89 0.96 13.90
C LEU A 206 15.02 -0.27 13.64
N ASN A 207 15.63 -1.38 13.20
CA ASN A 207 14.90 -2.62 12.92
C ASN A 207 14.37 -3.30 14.20
N ALA A 208 14.93 -2.99 15.37
CA ALA A 208 14.47 -3.54 16.64
C ALA A 208 13.17 -2.86 17.13
N ASP A 209 12.92 -1.61 16.72
CA ASP A 209 11.88 -0.80 17.34
C ASP A 209 10.57 -0.69 16.55
N VAL A 210 10.52 -0.68 15.21
CA VAL A 210 9.22 -0.57 14.52
C VAL A 210 9.26 -1.17 13.11
N GLY A 211 8.33 -2.08 12.82
CA GLY A 211 8.01 -2.54 11.46
C GLY A 211 7.31 -1.45 10.66
N GLY A 212 8.07 -0.70 9.87
CA GLY A 212 7.57 0.29 8.92
C GLY A 212 8.71 1.16 8.40
N THR A 213 8.83 1.29 7.08
CA THR A 213 9.89 2.05 6.39
C THR A 213 9.88 3.52 6.82
N SER A 214 10.68 3.86 7.82
CA SER A 214 10.76 5.21 8.38
C SER A 214 11.61 6.13 7.51
N VAL A 215 11.21 7.39 7.40
CA VAL A 215 11.97 8.48 6.73
C VAL A 215 13.41 8.57 7.26
N LEU A 216 13.63 8.18 8.51
CA LEU A 216 14.95 8.13 9.14
C LEU A 216 15.87 7.04 8.55
N ALA A 217 15.31 5.88 8.20
CA ALA A 217 16.08 4.81 7.54
C ALA A 217 16.56 5.25 6.15
N ALA A 218 15.73 6.00 5.41
CA ALA A 218 16.11 6.58 4.13
C ALA A 218 17.26 7.59 4.27
N ARG A 219 17.17 8.52 5.23
CA ARG A 219 18.26 9.47 5.52
C ARG A 219 19.57 8.78 5.93
N ILE A 220 19.51 7.68 6.70
CA ILE A 220 20.73 6.93 7.09
C ILE A 220 21.37 6.23 5.89
N ASN A 221 20.57 5.71 4.95
CA ASN A 221 21.07 5.12 3.72
C ASN A 221 21.73 6.18 2.83
N GLU A 222 21.08 7.33 2.65
CA GLU A 222 21.62 8.46 1.89
C GLU A 222 22.97 8.93 2.47
N ALA A 223 23.15 8.91 3.80
CA ALA A 223 24.40 9.33 4.45
C ALA A 223 25.55 8.40 4.13
N LYS A 224 25.29 7.10 4.15
CA LYS A 224 26.28 6.09 3.77
C LYS A 224 26.65 6.23 2.29
N ASP A 225 25.67 6.47 1.42
CA ASP A 225 25.91 6.57 -0.03
C ASP A 225 26.73 7.84 -0.37
N VAL A 226 26.45 9.00 0.25
CA VAL A 226 27.21 10.25 0.06
C VAL A 226 28.67 10.11 0.50
N LEU A 227 28.93 9.44 1.62
CA LEU A 227 30.30 9.27 2.14
C LEU A 227 31.11 8.20 1.41
N LEU A 228 30.47 7.16 0.88
CA LEU A 228 31.14 6.09 0.13
C LEU A 228 31.37 6.46 -1.34
N SER A 229 30.49 7.26 -1.96
CA SER A 229 30.66 7.70 -3.36
C SER A 229 31.87 8.62 -3.58
N ASN A 230 32.56 9.03 -2.51
CA ASN A 230 33.76 9.88 -2.54
C ASN A 230 35.02 9.13 -2.06
N HIS A 231 34.94 7.83 -1.82
CA HIS A 231 36.04 6.99 -1.30
C HIS A 231 36.61 6.01 -2.34
N ASP A 232 36.27 6.19 -3.62
CA ASP A 232 36.89 5.46 -4.74
C ASP A 232 38.29 6.00 -5.09
#